data_AF-A0A9X3YGW3-F1
#
_entry.id   AF-A0A9X3YGW3-F1
#
_cell.length_a   1.000
_cell.length_b   1.000
_cell.length_c   1.000
_cell.angle_alpha   90.00
_cell.angle_beta   90.00
_cell.angle_gamma   90.00
#
_symmetry.space_group_name_H-M   'P 1'
#
loop_
_entity.id
_entity.type
_entity.pdbx_description
1 polymer ?
#
loop_
_entity_poly.entity_id
_entity_poly.type
_entity_poly.pdbx_seq_one_letter_code
_entity_poly.pdbx_strand_id
1 'polypeptide(L)'
;IEGIGLAIVIAVIEFLWDGWRPYSAVLGQAKGVKGYHDIQRYPDAHLIPGLVLFRWDAPLFFANAELFNDRVLDAVAASPTPVRWLVVAAEPVTSVDVTSADMLAELDDTLHAAGIKLCVAEMKDPVKDKLKRFGLFARFG
;
A
#
# COMPACT_ATOMS: atom_id res chain seq x y z
N ILE A 1 39.96 7.21 9.41
CA ILE A 1 38.87 6.32 9.87
C ILE A 1 37.55 7.09 9.97
N GLU A 2 37.57 8.36 10.41
CA GLU A 2 36.40 9.24 10.49
C GLU A 2 35.60 9.38 9.18
N GLY A 3 36.26 9.42 8.02
CA GLY A 3 35.58 9.48 6.71
C GLY A 3 34.82 8.21 6.31
N ILE A 4 35.19 7.04 6.85
CA ILE A 4 34.50 5.76 6.55
C ILE A 4 33.19 5.69 7.32
N GLY A 5 33.18 6.10 8.59
CA GLY A 5 31.95 6.15 9.39
C GLY A 5 30.91 7.10 8.79
N LEU A 6 31.34 8.29 8.35
CA LEU A 6 30.47 9.24 7.67
C LEU A 6 29.91 8.70 6.34
N ALA A 7 30.75 8.05 5.53
CA ALA A 7 30.32 7.44 4.28
C ALA A 7 29.29 6.31 4.50
N ILE A 8 29.46 5.49 5.54
CA ILE A 8 28.49 4.43 5.89
C ILE A 8 27.16 5.05 6.31
N VAL A 9 27.17 6.09 7.16
CA VAL A 9 25.94 6.76 7.59
C VAL A 9 25.20 7.39 6.40
N ILE A 10 25.91 8.05 5.50
CA ILE A 10 25.32 8.62 4.28
C ILE A 10 24.74 7.51 3.40
N ALA A 11 25.47 6.42 3.19
CA ALA A 11 24.98 5.29 2.38
C ALA A 11 23.72 4.64 2.98
N VAL A 12 23.63 4.52 4.32
CA VAL A 12 22.42 4.03 4.99
C VAL A 12 21.26 5.01 4.82
N ILE A 13 21.51 6.32 4.94
CA ILE A 13 20.47 7.35 4.73
C ILE A 13 19.97 7.31 3.28
N GLU A 14 20.87 7.28 2.30
CA GLU A 14 20.51 7.19 0.87
C GLU A 14 19.69 5.92 0.58
N PHE A 15 20.13 4.77 1.11
CA PHE A 15 19.38 3.51 0.98
C PHE A 15 17.97 3.60 1.57
N LEU A 16 17.82 4.21 2.76
CA LEU A 16 16.51 4.42 3.39
C LEU A 16 15.67 5.42 2.60
N TRP A 17 16.28 6.46 2.04
CA TRP A 17 15.60 7.49 1.27
C TRP A 17 15.01 6.94 -0.02
N ASP A 18 15.78 6.14 -0.75
CA ASP A 18 15.33 5.46 -1.98
C ASP A 18 14.19 4.47 -1.67
N GLY A 19 14.25 3.78 -0.53
CA GLY A 19 13.22 2.84 -0.11
C GLY A 19 11.93 3.46 0.45
N TRP A 20 11.95 4.73 0.89
CA TRP A 20 10.82 5.36 1.58
C TRP A 20 9.72 5.80 0.60
N ARG A 21 10.02 6.14 -0.65
CA ARG A 21 9.00 6.62 -1.62
C ARG A 21 8.73 5.59 -2.71
N PRO A 22 8.15 4.43 -2.37
CA PRO A 22 7.89 3.43 -3.37
C PRO A 22 6.81 3.91 -4.32
N TYR A 23 6.84 3.30 -5.50
CA TYR A 23 5.82 3.55 -6.48
C TYR A 23 4.47 3.00 -6.00
N SER A 24 3.42 3.77 -6.26
CA SER A 24 2.04 3.38 -5.97
C SER A 24 1.14 3.76 -7.14
N ALA A 25 0.13 2.96 -7.41
CA ALA A 25 -0.77 3.21 -8.54
C ALA A 25 -2.22 2.85 -8.22
N VAL A 26 -3.16 3.63 -8.75
CA VAL A 26 -4.55 3.19 -8.88
C VAL A 26 -4.65 2.38 -10.17
N LEU A 27 -5.26 1.21 -10.08
CA LEU A 27 -5.37 0.28 -11.19
C LEU A 27 -6.77 0.29 -11.82
N GLY A 28 -6.82 0.24 -13.14
CA GLY A 28 -8.04 0.11 -13.93
C GLY A 28 -7.93 -1.00 -14.98
N GLN A 29 -9.04 -1.36 -15.62
CA GLN A 29 -9.05 -2.35 -16.69
C GLN A 29 -8.75 -1.69 -18.03
N ALA A 30 -7.58 -1.97 -18.60
CA ALA A 30 -7.19 -1.47 -19.92
C ALA A 30 -7.79 -2.33 -21.05
N LYS A 31 -8.29 -1.69 -22.11
CA LYS A 31 -8.82 -2.41 -23.28
C LYS A 31 -7.68 -3.15 -23.99
N GLY A 32 -7.88 -4.44 -24.26
CA GLY A 32 -6.93 -5.27 -25.01
C GLY A 32 -5.77 -5.83 -24.19
N VAL A 33 -5.70 -5.55 -22.89
CA VAL A 33 -4.70 -6.11 -21.97
C VAL A 33 -5.43 -6.80 -20.82
N LYS A 34 -5.03 -8.03 -20.47
CA LYS A 34 -5.62 -8.76 -19.34
C LYS A 34 -5.17 -8.16 -18.01
N GLY A 35 -6.04 -8.18 -17.02
CA GLY A 35 -5.74 -7.73 -15.65
C GLY A 35 -5.96 -6.23 -15.43
N TYR A 36 -5.47 -5.75 -14.30
CA TYR A 36 -5.59 -4.36 -13.87
C TYR A 36 -4.23 -3.66 -14.00
N HIS A 37 -4.24 -2.45 -14.55
CA HIS A 37 -3.04 -1.70 -14.91
C HIS A 37 -3.12 -0.27 -14.40
N ASP A 38 -1.96 0.32 -14.15
CA ASP A 38 -1.83 1.70 -13.72
C ASP A 38 -2.52 2.66 -14.71
N ILE A 39 -3.49 3.42 -14.21
CA ILE A 39 -4.27 4.38 -15.00
C ILE A 39 -3.44 5.53 -15.54
N GLN A 40 -2.28 5.84 -14.95
CA GLN A 40 -1.38 6.86 -15.48
C GLN A 40 -0.69 6.38 -16.77
N ARG A 41 -0.41 5.07 -16.88
CA ARG A 41 0.15 4.44 -18.09
C ARG A 41 -0.91 4.04 -19.11
N TYR A 42 -2.13 3.78 -18.66
CA TYR A 42 -3.27 3.44 -19.52
C TYR A 42 -4.44 4.40 -19.22
N PRO A 43 -4.44 5.62 -19.79
CA PRO A 43 -5.47 6.63 -19.52
C PRO A 43 -6.89 6.20 -19.89
N ASP A 44 -7.03 5.28 -20.85
CA ASP A 44 -8.31 4.70 -21.27
C ASP A 44 -8.77 3.53 -20.36
N ALA A 45 -8.04 3.24 -19.28
CA ALA A 45 -8.38 2.16 -18.37
C ALA A 45 -9.67 2.48 -17.60
N HIS A 46 -10.59 1.52 -17.59
CA HIS A 46 -11.87 1.65 -16.92
C HIS A 46 -11.74 1.36 -15.42
N LEU A 47 -12.13 2.34 -14.60
CA LEU A 47 -12.29 2.17 -13.16
C LEU A 47 -13.65 1.54 -12.84
N ILE A 48 -13.69 0.63 -11.88
CA ILE A 48 -14.94 -0.01 -11.43
C ILE A 48 -15.64 0.94 -10.44
N PRO A 49 -16.89 1.37 -10.69
CA PRO A 49 -17.61 2.26 -9.78
C PRO A 49 -17.71 1.70 -8.35
N GLY A 50 -17.33 2.52 -7.38
CA GLY A 50 -17.31 2.18 -5.96
C GLY A 50 -16.15 1.30 -5.50
N LEU A 51 -15.18 1.01 -6.38
CA LEU A 51 -13.95 0.29 -6.06
C LEU A 51 -12.73 1.16 -6.36
N VAL A 52 -11.84 1.26 -5.38
CA VAL A 52 -10.46 1.68 -5.59
C VAL A 52 -9.57 0.46 -5.49
N LEU A 53 -8.87 0.12 -6.57
CA LEU A 53 -7.84 -0.92 -6.58
C LEU A 53 -6.48 -0.21 -6.53
N PHE A 54 -5.81 -0.29 -5.40
CA PHE A 54 -4.56 0.43 -5.12
C PHE A 54 -3.40 -0.54 -5.04
N ARG A 55 -2.31 -0.28 -5.77
CA ARG A 55 -1.09 -1.09 -5.73
C ARG A 55 0.01 -0.34 -5.00
N TRP A 56 0.71 -1.05 -4.12
CA TRP A 56 1.88 -0.55 -3.40
C TRP A 56 3.11 -1.41 -3.71
N ASP A 57 4.14 -0.81 -4.30
CA ASP A 57 5.28 -1.55 -4.85
C ASP A 57 6.48 -1.64 -3.88
N ALA A 58 6.23 -1.95 -2.59
CA ALA A 58 7.30 -2.12 -1.59
C ALA A 58 6.88 -2.92 -0.33
N PRO A 59 7.84 -3.39 0.48
CA PRO A 59 7.57 -3.76 1.87
C PRO A 59 6.97 -2.58 2.64
N LEU A 60 6.13 -2.87 3.62
CA LEU A 60 5.58 -1.86 4.52
C LEU A 60 6.33 -1.91 5.85
N PHE A 61 6.83 -0.78 6.31
CA PHE A 61 7.60 -0.66 7.55
C PHE A 61 7.46 0.75 8.11
N PHE A 62 7.96 0.99 9.32
CA PHE A 62 7.75 2.23 10.08
C PHE A 62 8.04 3.50 9.27
N ALA A 63 9.05 3.50 8.39
CA ALA A 63 9.41 4.71 7.65
C ALA A 63 8.34 5.05 6.61
N ASN A 64 7.80 4.08 5.86
CA ASN A 64 6.89 4.35 4.74
C ASN A 64 5.40 4.14 5.06
N ALA A 65 5.06 3.75 6.28
CA ALA A 65 3.68 3.50 6.71
C ALA A 65 2.78 4.74 6.60
N GLU A 66 3.25 5.91 7.03
CA GLU A 66 2.50 7.16 6.93
C GLU A 66 2.27 7.57 5.47
N LEU A 67 3.31 7.46 4.63
CA LEU A 67 3.17 7.72 3.19
C LEU A 67 2.15 6.77 2.54
N PHE A 68 2.13 5.50 2.92
CA PHE A 68 1.12 4.56 2.43
C PHE A 68 -0.29 5.01 2.82
N ASN A 69 -0.50 5.43 4.07
CA ASN A 69 -1.78 5.92 4.57
C ASN A 69 -2.27 7.11 3.72
N ASP A 70 -1.42 8.13 3.59
CA ASP A 70 -1.72 9.35 2.82
C ASP A 70 -2.10 8.99 1.38
N ARG A 71 -1.31 8.14 0.71
CA ARG A 71 -1.54 7.76 -0.68
C ARG A 71 -2.83 6.97 -0.88
N VAL A 72 -3.19 6.14 0.08
CA VAL A 72 -4.46 5.41 0.06
C VAL A 72 -5.63 6.37 0.22
N LEU A 73 -5.58 7.28 1.18
CA LEU A 73 -6.63 8.26 1.42
C LEU A 73 -6.79 9.22 0.23
N ASP A 74 -5.67 9.67 -0.35
CA ASP A 74 -5.65 10.45 -1.59
C ASP A 74 -6.34 9.69 -2.74
N ALA A 75 -6.05 8.40 -2.91
CA ALA A 75 -6.66 7.58 -3.95
C ALA A 75 -8.17 7.40 -3.75
N VAL A 76 -8.62 7.26 -2.50
CA VAL A 76 -10.05 7.19 -2.13
C VAL A 76 -10.73 8.53 -2.42
N ALA A 77 -10.13 9.64 -2.00
CA ALA A 77 -10.66 10.98 -2.19
C ALA A 77 -10.72 11.40 -3.68
N ALA A 78 -9.75 10.97 -4.47
CA ALA A 78 -9.68 11.24 -5.91
C ALA A 78 -10.61 10.34 -6.76
N SER A 79 -11.27 9.35 -6.15
CA SER A 79 -12.17 8.45 -6.87
C SER A 79 -13.33 9.23 -7.52
N PRO A 80 -13.64 9.00 -8.81
CA PRO A 80 -14.73 9.69 -9.50
C PRO A 80 -16.12 9.24 -9.03
N THR A 81 -16.19 8.19 -8.18
CA THR A 81 -17.44 7.63 -7.66
C THR A 81 -17.31 7.37 -6.15
N PRO A 82 -18.42 7.43 -5.38
CA PRO A 82 -18.40 7.13 -3.95
C PRO A 82 -17.80 5.74 -3.70
N VAL A 83 -16.72 5.70 -2.93
CA VAL A 83 -15.97 4.46 -2.66
C VAL A 83 -16.74 3.62 -1.65
N ARG A 84 -16.82 2.32 -1.91
CA ARG A 84 -17.36 1.31 -0.98
C ARG A 84 -16.35 0.23 -0.65
N TRP A 85 -15.41 0.01 -1.57
CA TRP A 85 -14.35 -0.97 -1.45
C TRP A 85 -13.01 -0.34 -1.78
N LEU A 86 -12.04 -0.54 -0.90
CA LEU A 86 -10.63 -0.31 -1.18
C LEU A 86 -9.95 -1.68 -1.17
N VAL A 87 -9.35 -2.06 -2.29
CA VAL A 87 -8.54 -3.27 -2.39
C VAL A 87 -7.09 -2.86 -2.56
N VAL A 88 -6.23 -3.28 -1.64
CA VAL A 88 -4.78 -3.11 -1.76
C VAL A 88 -4.20 -4.35 -2.44
N ALA A 89 -3.70 -4.21 -3.65
CA ALA A 89 -2.92 -5.23 -4.33
C ALA A 89 -1.52 -5.28 -3.72
N ALA A 90 -1.28 -6.34 -2.93
CA ALA A 90 -0.11 -6.48 -2.07
C ALA A 90 0.93 -7.48 -2.59
N GLU A 91 0.89 -7.85 -3.87
CA GLU A 91 1.90 -8.72 -4.50
C GLU A 91 3.34 -8.28 -4.21
N PRO A 92 3.68 -6.97 -4.22
CA PRO A 92 5.04 -6.51 -3.93
C PRO A 92 5.33 -6.34 -2.42
N VAL A 93 4.32 -6.46 -1.55
CA VAL A 93 4.47 -6.31 -0.10
C VAL A 93 5.07 -7.58 0.46
N THR A 94 6.39 -7.58 0.64
CA THR A 94 7.14 -8.76 1.11
C THR A 94 7.23 -8.87 2.62
N SER A 95 6.99 -7.77 3.35
CA SER A 95 7.10 -7.72 4.80
C SER A 95 6.22 -6.60 5.35
N VAL A 96 5.77 -6.80 6.59
CA VAL A 96 5.19 -5.80 7.49
C VAL A 96 6.00 -5.82 8.81
N ASP A 97 6.12 -4.69 9.49
CA ASP A 97 6.60 -4.61 10.88
C ASP A 97 5.44 -4.26 11.83
N VAL A 98 5.71 -4.17 13.13
CA VAL A 98 4.66 -3.89 14.12
C VAL A 98 4.06 -2.49 13.93
N THR A 99 4.90 -1.48 13.67
CA THR A 99 4.45 -0.08 13.51
C THR A 99 3.57 0.11 12.28
N SER A 100 3.95 -0.49 11.14
CA SER A 100 3.12 -0.47 9.94
C SER A 100 1.84 -1.28 10.10
N ALA A 101 1.85 -2.34 10.90
CA ALA A 101 0.66 -3.12 11.20
C ALA A 101 -0.35 -2.32 12.05
N ASP A 102 0.12 -1.57 13.05
CA ASP A 102 -0.73 -0.66 13.84
C ASP A 102 -1.34 0.43 12.94
N MET A 103 -0.53 1.05 12.07
CA MET A 103 -1.05 2.02 11.09
C MET A 103 -2.12 1.42 10.16
N LEU A 104 -1.93 0.18 9.69
CA LEU A 104 -2.93 -0.51 8.87
C LEU A 104 -4.25 -0.72 9.63
N ALA A 105 -4.18 -0.99 10.93
CA ALA A 105 -5.35 -1.14 11.79
C ALA A 105 -6.11 0.20 11.93
N GLU A 106 -5.40 1.30 12.15
CA GLU A 106 -5.99 2.65 12.21
C GLU A 106 -6.59 3.09 10.86
N LEU A 107 -5.94 2.74 9.75
CA LEU A 107 -6.48 2.97 8.41
C LEU A 107 -7.77 2.19 8.18
N ASP A 108 -7.82 0.92 8.59
CA ASP A 108 -9.02 0.09 8.51
C ASP A 108 -10.17 0.70 9.34
N ASP A 109 -9.90 1.16 10.57
CA ASP A 109 -10.89 1.84 11.41
C ASP A 109 -11.41 3.13 10.76
N THR A 110 -10.50 3.94 10.19
CA THR A 110 -10.83 5.19 9.49
C THR A 110 -11.73 4.94 8.28
N LEU A 111 -11.38 3.95 7.45
CA LEU A 111 -12.16 3.59 6.26
C LEU A 111 -13.51 2.99 6.66
N HIS A 112 -13.54 2.15 7.69
CA HIS A 112 -14.76 1.54 8.19
C HIS A 112 -15.75 2.60 8.70
N ALA A 113 -15.25 3.61 9.43
CA ALA A 113 -16.07 4.75 9.87
C ALA A 113 -16.65 5.55 8.70
N ALA A 114 -15.96 5.57 7.56
CA ALA A 114 -16.44 6.15 6.31
C ALA A 114 -17.35 5.21 5.48
N GLY A 115 -17.65 4.01 5.97
CA GLY A 115 -18.44 3.00 5.26
C GLY A 115 -17.70 2.31 4.11
N ILE A 116 -16.36 2.38 4.11
CA ILE A 116 -15.48 1.78 3.11
C ILE A 116 -14.88 0.50 3.68
N LYS A 117 -15.02 -0.62 2.96
CA LYS A 117 -14.37 -1.88 3.34
C LYS A 117 -12.98 -1.97 2.73
N LEU A 118 -11.97 -2.09 3.59
CA LEU A 118 -10.59 -2.40 3.19
C LEU A 118 -10.42 -3.92 2.98
N CYS A 119 -9.77 -4.30 1.90
CA CYS A 119 -9.43 -5.68 1.55
C CYS A 119 -8.00 -5.73 1.01
N VAL A 120 -7.32 -6.85 1.17
CA VAL A 120 -5.95 -7.04 0.67
C VAL A 120 -5.93 -8.22 -0.31
N ALA A 121 -5.45 -7.98 -1.53
CA ALA A 121 -5.27 -9.01 -2.55
C ALA A 121 -3.81 -9.47 -2.60
N GLU A 122 -3.60 -10.76 -2.90
CA GLU A 122 -2.28 -11.36 -3.14
C GLU A 122 -1.27 -11.18 -1.99
N MET A 123 -1.77 -11.13 -0.74
CA MET A 123 -0.92 -11.08 0.44
C MET A 123 -0.03 -12.32 0.53
N LYS A 124 1.29 -12.11 0.65
CA LYS A 124 2.27 -13.19 0.81
C LYS A 124 2.15 -13.88 2.16
N ASP A 125 2.43 -15.18 2.21
CA ASP A 125 2.28 -15.98 3.42
C ASP A 125 3.14 -15.50 4.60
N PRO A 126 4.42 -15.06 4.42
CA PRO A 126 5.18 -14.46 5.51
C PRO A 126 4.54 -13.19 6.10
N VAL A 127 3.83 -12.40 5.29
CA VAL A 127 3.09 -11.23 5.75
C VAL A 127 1.86 -11.65 6.55
N LYS A 128 1.10 -12.65 6.07
CA LYS A 128 -0.01 -13.23 6.83
C LYS A 128 0.44 -13.72 8.20
N ASP A 129 1.58 -14.42 8.26
CA ASP A 129 2.10 -14.96 9.51
C ASP A 129 2.49 -13.86 10.51
N LYS A 130 3.05 -12.75 10.02
CA LYS A 130 3.31 -11.58 10.86
C LYS A 130 2.02 -10.93 11.35
N LEU A 131 1.03 -10.70 10.48
CA LEU A 131 -0.27 -10.15 10.89
C LEU A 131 -1.00 -11.04 11.91
N LYS A 132 -0.87 -12.38 11.80
CA LYS A 132 -1.39 -13.31 12.83
C LYS A 132 -0.68 -13.12 14.17
N ARG A 133 0.65 -12.98 14.17
CA ARG A 133 1.43 -12.72 15.39
C ARG A 133 1.07 -11.38 16.03
N PHE A 134 0.70 -10.39 15.22
CA PHE A 134 0.24 -9.08 15.68
C PHE A 134 -1.27 -9.07 16.04
N GLY A 135 -1.99 -10.17 15.86
CA GLY A 135 -3.42 -10.26 16.17
C GLY A 135 -4.36 -9.56 15.17
N LEU A 136 -3.86 -9.14 14.02
CA LEU A 136 -4.60 -8.33 13.04
C LEU A 136 -5.14 -9.12 11.84
N PHE A 137 -4.77 -10.39 11.70
CA PHE A 137 -5.14 -11.18 10.52
C PHE A 137 -6.65 -11.27 10.28
N ALA A 138 -7.46 -11.31 11.34
CA ALA A 138 -8.92 -11.39 11.23
C ALA A 138 -9.58 -10.12 10.64
N ARG A 139 -8.87 -8.98 10.63
CA ARG A 139 -9.34 -7.72 10.05
C ARG A 139 -9.19 -7.69 8.52
N PHE A 140 -8.17 -8.38 8.01
CA PHE A 140 -7.75 -8.33 6.60
C PHE A 140 -7.96 -9.66 5.86
N GLY A 141 -8.82 -10.53 6.40
CA GLY A 141 -9.15 -11.87 5.89
C GLY A 141 -10.37 -11.91 4.97
#